data_AF-A0A6H1ZFQ6-F1
#
_entry.id   AF-A0A6H1ZFQ6-F1
#
_cell.length_a   1.000
_cell.length_b   1.000
_cell.length_c   1.000
_cell.angle_alpha   90.00
_cell.angle_beta   90.00
_cell.angle_gamma   90.00
#
_symmetry.space_group_name_H-M   'P 1'
#
loop_
_entity.id
_entity.type
_entity.pdbx_description
1 polymer ?
#
loop_
_entity_poly.entity_id
_entity_poly.type
_entity_poly.pdbx_seq_one_letter_code
_entity_poly.pdbx_strand_id
1 'polypeptide(L)'
;MEQLDNYDPEFEESRPIITSTHAEAELLIIRDIQKRIQYQEQCMVFAQMEIDRLKRQVEYSEERLKSYAQQVGLKTIKLNGGTLRTRERDKFIFPENEQAEAFLEKYPQFMREKVIVSIDKDAVKTHFKTTGELLEMCEYEHITDFTVQVNIPKQVDNF
;
A
#
# COMPACT_ATOMS: atom_id res chain seq x y z
N MET A 1 26.64 -55.25 -14.38
CA MET A 1 26.19 -53.95 -13.86
C MET A 1 26.18 -53.01 -15.06
N GLU A 2 25.03 -52.88 -15.69
CA GLU A 2 24.77 -51.91 -16.76
C GLU A 2 23.57 -51.09 -16.34
N GLN A 3 23.68 -49.79 -16.56
CA GLN A 3 22.67 -48.74 -16.75
C GLN A 3 23.46 -47.43 -16.53
N LEU A 4 24.30 -47.04 -17.49
CA LEU A 4 23.97 -46.14 -18.62
C LEU A 4 23.17 -44.93 -18.15
N ASP A 5 23.94 -43.88 -17.84
CA ASP A 5 23.46 -42.51 -17.63
C ASP A 5 22.58 -42.11 -18.83
N ASN A 6 21.28 -42.00 -18.59
CA ASN A 6 20.37 -41.28 -19.49
C ASN A 6 20.68 -39.78 -19.37
N TYR A 7 21.78 -39.34 -19.98
CA TYR A 7 21.91 -37.96 -20.40
C TYR A 7 21.12 -37.84 -21.69
N ASP A 8 19.96 -37.18 -21.62
CA ASP A 8 19.17 -36.82 -22.79
C ASP A 8 19.62 -35.42 -23.26
N PRO A 9 20.46 -35.32 -24.30
CA PRO A 9 20.96 -34.04 -24.79
C PRO A 9 19.86 -33.18 -25.43
N GLU A 10 18.68 -33.75 -25.75
CA GLU A 10 17.57 -32.99 -26.36
C GLU A 10 16.90 -32.03 -25.36
N PHE A 11 17.12 -32.22 -24.04
CA PHE A 11 16.52 -31.37 -23.01
C PHE A 11 17.20 -30.00 -22.85
N GLU A 12 18.43 -29.82 -23.38
CA GLU A 12 19.12 -28.52 -23.41
C GLU A 12 18.71 -27.64 -24.61
N GLU A 13 18.18 -28.22 -25.69
CA GLU A 13 17.81 -27.48 -26.91
C GLU A 13 16.51 -26.64 -26.77
N SER A 14 15.80 -26.76 -25.65
CA SER A 14 14.58 -26.01 -25.39
C SER A 14 14.79 -24.72 -24.59
N ARG A 15 16.03 -24.31 -24.32
CA ARG A 15 16.30 -22.97 -23.79
C ARG A 15 16.40 -21.99 -24.96
N PRO A 16 15.56 -20.95 -25.03
CA PRO A 16 15.66 -19.98 -26.11
C PRO A 16 17.08 -19.39 -26.08
N ILE A 17 17.84 -19.57 -27.17
CA ILE A 17 19.14 -18.96 -27.34
C ILE A 17 18.88 -17.46 -27.52
N ILE A 18 18.94 -16.70 -26.43
CA ILE A 18 18.93 -15.25 -26.47
C ILE A 18 20.21 -14.83 -27.19
N THR A 19 20.07 -14.43 -28.44
CA THR A 19 21.18 -13.86 -29.21
C THR A 19 21.56 -12.50 -28.61
N SER A 20 22.81 -12.07 -28.76
CA SER A 20 23.26 -10.75 -28.31
C SER A 20 22.38 -9.62 -28.88
N THR A 21 21.92 -9.78 -30.13
CA THR A 21 20.99 -8.87 -30.80
C THR A 21 19.62 -8.80 -30.13
N HIS A 22 19.11 -9.92 -29.60
CA HIS A 22 17.86 -9.94 -28.85
C HIS A 22 18.02 -9.25 -27.49
N ALA A 23 19.13 -9.52 -26.79
CA ALA A 23 19.44 -8.84 -25.52
C ALA A 23 19.61 -7.32 -25.71
N GLU A 24 20.26 -6.87 -26.78
CA GLU A 24 20.40 -5.44 -27.12
C GLU A 24 19.04 -4.78 -27.39
N ALA A 25 18.15 -5.46 -28.11
CA ALA A 25 16.79 -4.98 -28.36
C ALA A 25 15.96 -4.86 -27.07
N GLU A 26 16.04 -5.86 -26.19
CA GLU A 26 15.37 -5.83 -24.88
C GLU A 26 15.90 -4.70 -23.99
N LEU A 27 17.22 -4.46 -23.98
CA LEU A 27 17.82 -3.34 -23.24
C LEU A 27 17.33 -1.98 -23.76
N LEU A 28 17.12 -1.85 -25.07
CA LEU A 28 16.56 -0.62 -25.66
C LEU A 28 15.10 -0.39 -25.23
N ILE A 29 14.29 -1.45 -25.20
CA ILE A 29 12.90 -1.42 -24.73
C ILE A 29 12.84 -1.02 -23.25
N ILE A 30 13.68 -1.63 -22.40
CA ILE A 30 13.77 -1.30 -20.97
C ILE A 30 14.11 0.18 -20.78
N ARG A 31 15.06 0.70 -21.56
CA ARG A 31 15.47 2.11 -21.48
C ARG A 31 14.34 3.07 -21.88
N ASP A 32 13.56 2.73 -22.89
CA ASP A 32 12.40 3.54 -23.29
C ASP A 32 11.30 3.52 -22.22
N ILE A 33 11.00 2.35 -21.65
CA ILE A 33 10.05 2.20 -20.54
C ILE A 33 10.48 3.05 -19.34
N GLN A 34 11.76 3.02 -18.96
CA GLN A 34 12.29 3.84 -17.88
C GLN A 34 12.13 5.35 -18.12
N LYS A 35 12.39 5.82 -19.35
CA LYS A 35 12.14 7.23 -19.72
C LYS A 35 10.67 7.61 -19.59
N ARG A 36 9.76 6.73 -20.01
CA ARG A 36 8.31 6.95 -19.90
C ARG A 36 7.86 6.98 -18.43
N ILE A 37 8.41 6.10 -17.58
CA ILE A 37 8.17 6.11 -16.13
C ILE A 37 8.63 7.44 -15.52
N GLN A 38 9.87 7.86 -15.79
CA GLN A 38 10.41 9.13 -15.26
C GLN A 38 9.58 10.33 -15.69
N TYR A 39 9.11 10.35 -16.93
CA TYR A 39 8.21 11.40 -17.42
C TYR A 39 6.87 11.41 -16.67
N GLN A 40 6.26 10.23 -16.46
CA GLN A 40 5.03 10.12 -15.68
C GLN A 40 5.22 10.55 -14.22
N GLU A 41 6.32 10.19 -13.58
CA GLU A 41 6.67 10.63 -12.23
C GLU A 41 6.75 12.16 -12.16
N GLN A 42 7.38 12.82 -13.14
CA GLN A 42 7.43 14.27 -13.21
C GLN A 42 6.02 14.88 -13.34
N CYS A 43 5.17 14.33 -14.21
CA CYS A 43 3.78 14.80 -14.34
C CYS A 43 3.01 14.68 -13.02
N MET A 44 3.21 13.59 -12.27
CA MET A 44 2.58 13.40 -10.95
C MET A 44 3.08 14.43 -9.94
N VAL A 45 4.37 14.75 -9.93
CA VAL A 45 4.94 15.81 -9.08
C VAL A 45 4.32 17.17 -9.40
N PHE A 46 4.22 17.53 -10.69
CA PHE A 46 3.59 18.80 -11.10
C PHE A 46 2.10 18.85 -10.72
N ALA A 47 1.37 17.75 -10.93
CA ALA A 47 -0.03 17.65 -10.53
C ALA A 47 -0.19 17.82 -9.02
N GLN A 48 0.68 17.19 -8.23
CA GLN A 48 0.66 17.31 -6.78
C GLN A 48 0.94 18.75 -6.31
N MET A 49 1.93 19.43 -6.92
CA MET A 49 2.22 20.83 -6.62
C MET A 49 1.02 21.75 -6.90
N GLU A 50 0.32 21.52 -8.00
CA GLU A 50 -0.86 22.32 -8.34
C GLU A 50 -2.04 22.03 -7.39
N ILE A 51 -2.25 20.76 -7.02
CA ILE A 51 -3.23 20.38 -6.00
C ILE A 51 -2.93 21.10 -4.67
N ASP A 52 -1.67 21.11 -4.23
CA ASP A 52 -1.28 21.75 -2.98
C ASP A 52 -1.45 23.27 -3.03
N ARG A 53 -1.16 23.90 -4.19
CA ARG A 53 -1.44 25.32 -4.42
C ARG A 53 -2.94 25.62 -4.29
N LEU A 54 -3.79 24.81 -4.93
CA LEU A 54 -5.24 24.97 -4.88
C LEU A 54 -5.80 24.75 -3.46
N LYS A 55 -5.29 23.76 -2.72
CA LYS A 55 -5.66 23.53 -1.31
C LYS A 55 -5.40 24.76 -0.45
N ARG A 56 -4.21 25.38 -0.55
CA ARG A 56 -3.89 26.62 0.19
C ARG A 56 -4.82 27.77 -0.18
N GLN A 57 -5.20 27.87 -1.46
CA GLN A 57 -6.15 28.91 -1.91
C GLN A 57 -7.55 28.68 -1.35
N VAL A 58 -7.98 27.42 -1.24
CA VAL A 58 -9.24 27.03 -0.58
C VAL A 58 -9.18 27.39 0.91
N GLU A 59 -8.14 26.98 1.63
CA GLU A 59 -7.94 27.28 3.06
C GLU A 59 -8.01 28.80 3.33
N TYR A 60 -7.27 29.59 2.56
CA TYR A 60 -7.31 31.06 2.65
C TYR A 60 -8.72 31.64 2.45
N SER A 61 -9.46 31.08 1.50
CA SER A 61 -10.84 31.53 1.22
C SER A 61 -11.81 31.13 2.32
N GLU A 62 -11.66 29.92 2.89
CA GLU A 62 -12.46 29.44 4.01
C GLU A 62 -12.26 30.30 5.27
N GLU A 63 -11.03 30.69 5.58
CA GLU A 63 -10.75 31.60 6.71
C GLU A 63 -11.43 32.97 6.56
N ARG A 64 -11.41 33.52 5.33
CA ARG A 64 -12.12 34.77 5.03
C ARG A 64 -13.63 34.61 5.16
N LEU A 65 -14.19 33.51 4.67
CA LEU A 65 -15.63 33.22 4.81
C LEU A 65 -16.02 33.02 6.27
N LYS A 66 -15.17 32.38 7.08
CA LYS A 66 -15.38 32.23 8.53
C LYS A 66 -15.38 33.60 9.23
N SER A 67 -14.43 34.46 8.90
CA SER A 67 -14.35 35.83 9.44
C SER A 67 -15.58 36.65 9.05
N TYR A 68 -16.02 36.55 7.79
CA TYR A 68 -17.26 37.18 7.32
C TYR A 68 -18.50 36.67 8.06
N ALA A 69 -18.64 35.35 8.23
CA ALA A 69 -19.76 34.78 8.98
C ALA A 69 -19.79 35.26 10.44
N GLN A 70 -18.62 35.41 11.08
CA GLN A 70 -18.48 35.97 12.42
C GLN A 70 -18.91 37.44 12.45
N GLN A 71 -18.49 38.25 11.48
CA GLN A 71 -18.86 39.68 11.39
C GLN A 71 -20.37 39.89 11.21
N VAL A 72 -21.00 39.07 10.37
CA VAL A 72 -22.44 39.17 10.09
C VAL A 72 -23.30 38.57 11.21
N GLY A 73 -22.72 37.71 12.06
CA GLY A 73 -23.40 37.10 13.20
C GLY A 73 -24.48 36.08 12.84
N LEU A 74 -24.64 35.75 11.55
CA LEU A 74 -25.62 34.77 11.08
C LEU A 74 -25.02 33.36 11.10
N LYS A 75 -25.73 32.43 11.75
CA LYS A 75 -25.34 31.00 11.79
C LYS A 75 -25.42 30.31 10.43
N THR A 76 -26.23 30.82 9.51
CA THR A 76 -26.44 30.23 8.18
C THR A 76 -26.72 31.32 7.16
N ILE A 77 -25.97 31.32 6.06
CA ILE A 77 -26.09 32.28 4.95
C ILE A 77 -26.19 31.49 3.64
N LYS A 78 -27.26 31.72 2.87
CA LYS A 78 -27.41 31.15 1.52
C LYS A 78 -26.69 32.03 0.52
N LEU A 79 -25.84 31.43 -0.30
CA LEU A 79 -25.06 32.07 -1.36
C LEU A 79 -25.40 31.39 -2.70
N ASN A 80 -25.11 32.05 -3.81
CA ASN A 80 -25.40 31.51 -5.14
C ASN A 80 -24.67 30.17 -5.43
N GLY A 81 -23.52 29.95 -4.80
CA GLY A 81 -22.71 28.73 -4.95
C GLY A 81 -22.85 27.71 -3.82
N GLY A 82 -23.73 27.93 -2.82
CA GLY A 82 -23.86 27.02 -1.68
C GLY A 82 -24.37 27.67 -0.41
N THR A 83 -24.19 27.00 0.72
CA THR A 83 -24.61 27.50 2.03
C THR A 83 -23.42 27.59 2.97
N LEU A 84 -23.16 28.78 3.50
CA LEU A 84 -22.19 28.99 4.56
C LEU A 84 -22.87 28.76 5.90
N ARG A 85 -22.38 27.81 6.70
CA ARG A 85 -22.97 27.46 7.99
C ARG A 85 -21.90 27.28 9.05
N THR A 86 -21.99 28.06 10.11
CA THR A 86 -21.17 27.87 11.30
C THR A 86 -21.86 26.84 12.20
N ARG A 87 -21.13 25.79 12.58
CA ARG A 87 -21.60 24.78 13.52
C ARG A 87 -20.51 24.50 14.53
N GLU A 88 -20.90 24.38 15.78
CA GLU A 88 -20.07 23.74 16.79
C GLU A 88 -20.03 22.24 16.45
N ARG A 89 -18.82 21.69 16.37
CA ARG A 89 -18.63 20.24 16.33
C ARG A 89 -18.21 19.84 17.74
N ASP A 90 -19.04 19.06 18.39
CA ASP A 90 -18.65 18.38 19.62
C ASP A 90 -17.55 17.38 19.25
N LYS A 91 -16.31 17.69 19.63
CA LYS A 91 -15.23 16.72 19.57
C LYS A 91 -15.39 15.82 20.78
N PHE A 92 -15.57 14.52 20.56
CA PHE A 92 -15.46 13.55 21.63
C PHE A 92 -14.00 13.55 22.10
N ILE A 93 -13.77 14.05 23.32
CA ILE A 93 -12.44 14.05 23.95
C ILE A 93 -12.33 12.74 24.71
N PHE A 94 -11.47 11.85 24.23
CA PHE A 94 -11.15 10.63 24.95
C PHE A 94 -10.24 10.98 26.15
N PRO A 95 -10.42 10.35 27.33
CA PRO A 95 -9.48 10.50 28.43
C PRO A 95 -8.06 10.12 27.97
N GLU A 96 -7.03 10.78 28.49
CA GLU A 96 -5.64 10.40 28.24
C GLU A 96 -5.37 8.97 28.77
N ASN A 97 -4.45 8.24 28.12
CA ASN A 97 -4.30 6.78 28.20
C ASN A 97 -4.33 6.17 29.62
N GLU A 98 -3.75 6.83 30.63
CA GLU A 98 -3.73 6.29 32.00
C GLU A 98 -5.10 6.30 32.69
N GLN A 99 -6.03 7.16 32.25
CA GLN A 99 -7.41 7.23 32.74
C GLN A 99 -8.41 6.55 31.80
N ALA A 100 -8.00 6.30 30.55
CA ALA A 100 -8.81 5.64 29.54
C ALA A 100 -9.20 4.21 29.94
N GLU A 101 -8.25 3.40 30.42
CA GLU A 101 -8.52 2.00 30.78
C GLU A 101 -9.51 1.90 31.93
N ALA A 102 -9.28 2.62 33.03
CA ALA A 102 -10.19 2.67 34.17
C ALA A 102 -11.58 3.24 33.79
N PHE A 103 -11.65 4.17 32.84
CA PHE A 103 -12.90 4.70 32.32
C PHE A 103 -13.66 3.67 31.48
N LEU A 104 -12.96 2.92 30.62
CA LEU A 104 -13.54 1.87 29.79
C LEU A 104 -13.98 0.66 30.60
N GLU A 105 -13.26 0.30 31.67
CA GLU A 105 -13.67 -0.73 32.62
C GLU A 105 -14.97 -0.34 33.36
N LYS A 106 -15.09 0.92 33.76
CA LYS A 106 -16.29 1.43 34.43
C LYS A 106 -17.47 1.62 33.49
N TYR A 107 -17.22 1.85 32.20
CA TYR A 107 -18.23 2.13 31.18
C TYR A 107 -18.04 1.28 29.91
N PRO A 108 -18.40 -0.02 29.95
CA PRO A 108 -18.20 -0.96 28.84
C PRO A 108 -19.00 -0.60 27.58
N GLN A 109 -20.04 0.24 27.68
CA GLN A 109 -20.81 0.72 26.53
C GLN A 109 -20.01 1.55 25.52
N PHE A 110 -18.83 2.05 25.91
CA PHE A 110 -17.91 2.76 25.01
C PHE A 110 -16.84 1.85 24.40
N MET A 111 -16.82 0.56 24.75
CA MET A 111 -15.92 -0.42 24.16
C MET A 111 -16.56 -1.08 22.94
N ARG A 112 -15.75 -1.26 21.89
CA ARG A 112 -16.11 -2.09 20.75
C ARG A 112 -15.23 -3.33 20.76
N GLU A 113 -15.82 -4.47 21.09
CA GLU A 113 -15.12 -5.74 21.03
C GLU A 113 -14.86 -6.15 19.58
N LYS A 114 -13.59 -6.44 19.28
CA LYS A 114 -13.19 -7.08 18.02
C LYS A 114 -12.55 -8.41 18.37
N VAL A 115 -13.28 -9.49 18.11
CA VAL A 115 -12.72 -10.85 18.24
C VAL A 115 -11.75 -11.05 17.07
N ILE A 116 -10.47 -11.13 17.38
CA ILE A 116 -9.43 -11.52 16.43
C ILE A 116 -9.09 -12.96 16.74
N VAL A 117 -9.51 -13.87 15.86
CA VAL A 117 -9.04 -15.26 15.91
C VAL A 117 -7.65 -15.28 15.24
N SER A 118 -6.61 -15.19 16.05
CA SER A 118 -5.24 -15.41 15.57
C SER A 118 -4.96 -16.91 15.62
N ILE A 119 -4.73 -17.51 14.46
CA ILE A 119 -4.25 -18.89 14.36
C ILE A 119 -2.73 -18.87 14.50
N ASP A 120 -2.21 -19.55 15.52
CA ASP A 120 -0.77 -19.75 15.70
C ASP A 120 -0.25 -20.72 14.63
N LYS A 121 0.37 -20.17 13.59
CA LYS A 121 0.91 -20.94 12.47
C LYS A 121 1.99 -21.93 12.90
N ASP A 122 2.72 -21.66 13.98
CA ASP A 122 3.82 -22.52 14.41
C ASP A 122 3.31 -23.68 15.27
N ALA A 123 2.26 -23.46 16.06
CA ALA A 123 1.51 -24.55 16.70
C ALA A 123 0.88 -25.48 15.65
N VAL A 124 0.28 -24.93 14.58
CA VAL A 124 -0.31 -25.74 13.49
C VAL A 124 0.75 -26.57 12.77
N LYS A 125 1.92 -25.97 12.45
CA LYS A 125 3.05 -26.71 11.86
C LYS A 125 3.59 -27.79 12.78
N THR A 126 3.66 -27.53 14.08
CA THR A 126 4.19 -28.49 15.06
C THR A 126 3.23 -29.66 15.19
N HIS A 127 1.93 -29.41 15.32
CA HIS A 127 0.89 -30.43 15.29
C HIS A 127 1.04 -31.29 14.03
N PHE A 128 1.06 -30.68 12.84
CA PHE A 128 1.21 -31.40 11.58
C PHE A 128 2.49 -32.26 11.52
N LYS A 129 3.63 -31.76 12.01
CA LYS A 129 4.87 -32.53 12.09
C LYS A 129 4.80 -33.72 13.05
N THR A 130 4.00 -33.62 14.11
CA THR A 130 3.91 -34.64 15.16
C THR A 130 2.84 -35.69 14.85
N THR A 131 1.67 -35.29 14.37
CA THR A 131 0.53 -36.19 14.11
C THR A 131 0.39 -36.58 12.65
N GLY A 132 0.98 -35.82 11.71
CA GLY A 132 0.77 -36.03 10.27
C GLY A 132 -0.61 -35.59 9.78
N GLU A 133 -1.46 -35.06 10.66
CA GLU A 133 -2.83 -34.66 10.37
C GLU A 133 -2.95 -33.13 10.30
N LEU A 134 -3.66 -32.64 9.29
CA LEU A 134 -4.11 -31.24 9.26
C LEU A 134 -5.32 -31.06 10.15
N LEU A 135 -5.35 -29.90 10.82
CA LEU A 135 -6.55 -29.44 11.51
C LEU A 135 -7.67 -29.20 10.48
N GLU A 136 -8.91 -29.51 10.84
CA GLU A 136 -10.11 -29.46 9.98
C GLU A 136 -10.33 -28.12 9.25
N MET A 137 -9.63 -27.06 9.65
CA MET A 137 -9.75 -25.70 9.13
C MET A 137 -8.59 -25.28 8.21
N CYS A 138 -7.71 -26.20 7.79
CA CYS A 138 -6.53 -25.90 6.99
C CYS A 138 -6.52 -26.68 5.66
N GLU A 139 -6.26 -25.99 4.55
CA GLU A 139 -6.13 -26.58 3.21
C GLU A 139 -4.67 -26.49 2.71
N TYR A 140 -4.29 -27.42 1.84
CA TYR A 140 -3.00 -27.37 1.15
C TYR A 140 -3.06 -26.46 -0.06
N GLU A 141 -2.16 -25.49 -0.12
CA GLU A 141 -1.89 -24.71 -1.34
C GLU A 141 -0.49 -25.05 -1.85
N HIS A 142 -0.40 -25.68 -3.02
CA HIS A 142 0.87 -26.04 -3.64
C HIS A 142 1.37 -24.87 -4.48
N ILE A 143 2.27 -24.07 -3.92
CA ILE A 143 2.83 -22.89 -4.60
C ILE A 143 4.13 -23.28 -5.30
N THR A 144 4.17 -23.16 -6.63
CA THR A 144 5.39 -23.29 -7.44
C THR A 144 5.88 -21.90 -7.84
N ASP A 145 6.54 -21.19 -6.93
CA ASP A 145 7.12 -19.88 -7.24
C ASP A 145 8.63 -20.02 -7.51
N PHE A 146 9.07 -19.60 -8.70
CA PHE A 146 10.49 -19.40 -9.01
C PHE A 146 10.77 -17.89 -9.05
N THR A 147 11.59 -17.39 -8.13
CA THR A 147 12.01 -15.99 -8.09
C THR A 147 13.42 -15.82 -8.66
N VAL A 148 13.57 -14.95 -9.67
CA VAL A 148 14.87 -14.53 -10.20
C VAL A 148 15.22 -13.16 -9.63
N GLN A 149 16.34 -13.06 -8.93
CA GLN A 149 16.90 -11.78 -8.50
C GLN A 149 17.96 -11.31 -9.49
N VAL A 150 17.69 -10.21 -10.18
CA VAL A 150 18.65 -9.51 -11.04
C VAL A 150 19.21 -8.33 -10.26
N ASN A 151 20.51 -8.39 -9.94
CA ASN A 151 21.22 -7.31 -9.25
C ASN A 151 21.91 -6.43 -10.30
N ILE A 152 21.45 -5.18 -10.44
CA ILE A 152 22.04 -4.21 -11.38
C ILE A 152 23.01 -3.30 -10.60
N PRO A 153 24.30 -3.23 -10.96
CA PRO A 153 25.22 -2.28 -10.35
C PRO A 153 24.87 -0.85 -10.78
N LYS A 154 24.82 0.06 -9.81
CA LYS A 154 24.59 1.50 -10.03
C LYS A 154 25.75 2.05 -10.90
N GLN A 155 25.44 2.55 -12.09
CA GLN A 155 26.38 3.43 -12.78
C GLN A 155 26.46 4.75 -12.00
N VAL A 156 27.67 5.06 -11.56
CA VAL A 156 28.00 6.34 -10.94
C VAL A 156 28.20 7.33 -12.08
N ASP A 157 27.19 8.14 -12.36
CA ASP A 157 27.34 9.33 -13.18
C ASP A 157 28.13 10.36 -12.37
N ASN A 158 29.43 10.51 -12.66
CA ASN A 158 30.18 11.68 -12.23
C ASN A 158 29.92 12.80 -13.24
N PHE A 159 29.21 13.83 -12.78
CA PHE A 159 29.17 15.16 -13.40
C PHE A 159 30.53 15.85 -13.28
#